data_AF-A0A257WWA2-F1
#
_entry.id   AF-A0A257WWA2-F1
#
_cell.length_a   1.000
_cell.length_b   1.000
_cell.length_c   1.000
_cell.angle_alpha   90.00
_cell.angle_beta   90.00
_cell.angle_gamma   90.00
#
_symmetry.space_group_name_H-M   'P 1'
#
loop_
_entity.id
_entity.type
_entity.pdbx_description
1 polymer ?
#
loop_
_entity_poly.entity_id
_entity_poly.type
_entity_poly.pdbx_seq_one_letter_code
_entity_poly.pdbx_strand_id
1 'polypeptide(L)'
;RERGLAGWFDAVDDEEQIVTITFFGGVDATLFNDLAGVNGEPFGWPFSGREDNPNAPKGGIAVARESLMTYDPVNDRKGGNILCIEQVPVEPGSSGVQIKVKCGMLLEGYRPRRIVRFYPATWKVEALPREEQFFGRE
;
A
#
# COMPACT_ATOMS: atom_id res chain seq x y z
N ARG A 1 8.35 -9.06 3.81
CA ARG A 1 6.99 -9.27 3.28
C ARG A 1 5.91 -8.89 4.31
N GLU A 2 5.95 -9.40 5.55
CA GLU A 2 4.87 -9.20 6.56
C GLU A 2 4.53 -7.75 6.95
N ARG A 3 5.43 -6.78 6.74
CA ARG A 3 5.24 -5.37 7.12
C ARG A 3 4.79 -4.45 5.97
N GLY A 4 4.56 -5.00 4.77
CA GLY A 4 4.22 -4.22 3.59
C GLY A 4 5.39 -3.39 3.03
N LEU A 5 5.31 -3.05 1.75
CA LEU A 5 6.22 -2.15 1.06
C LEU A 5 5.95 -0.72 1.52
N ALA A 6 6.97 -0.06 2.05
CA ALA A 6 6.83 1.31 2.51
C ALA A 6 7.11 2.30 1.37
N GLY A 7 6.38 3.41 1.35
CA GLY A 7 6.54 4.47 0.37
C GLY A 7 5.79 5.73 0.79
N TRP A 8 5.63 6.66 -0.13
CA TRP A 8 4.80 7.85 0.05
C TRP A 8 3.79 8.00 -1.08
N PHE A 9 2.69 8.70 -0.81
CA PHE A 9 1.79 9.15 -1.87
C PHE A 9 2.45 10.31 -2.63
N ASP A 10 2.67 10.09 -3.91
CA ASP A 10 3.21 11.09 -4.83
C ASP A 10 2.11 12.06 -5.29
N ALA A 11 0.96 11.49 -5.65
CA ALA A 11 -0.23 12.21 -6.08
C ALA A 11 -1.51 11.48 -5.62
N VAL A 12 -2.59 12.24 -5.48
CA VAL A 12 -3.93 11.75 -5.16
C VAL A 12 -4.92 12.47 -6.06
N ASP A 13 -5.74 11.70 -6.76
CA ASP A 13 -6.88 12.16 -7.54
C ASP A 13 -8.15 11.78 -6.75
N ASP A 14 -8.78 12.76 -6.11
CA ASP A 14 -9.96 12.53 -5.27
C ASP A 14 -11.21 12.18 -6.10
N GLU A 15 -11.34 12.71 -7.32
CA GLU A 15 -12.49 12.47 -8.20
C GLU A 15 -12.46 11.03 -8.72
N GLU A 16 -11.30 10.62 -9.25
CA GLU A 16 -11.09 9.26 -9.74
C GLU A 16 -10.68 8.28 -8.65
N GLN A 17 -10.47 8.72 -7.41
CA GLN A 17 -10.03 7.86 -6.29
C GLN A 17 -8.73 7.09 -6.61
N ILE A 18 -7.83 7.70 -7.36
CA ILE A 18 -6.54 7.12 -7.76
C ILE A 18 -5.43 7.70 -6.88
N VAL A 19 -4.57 6.84 -6.37
CA VAL A 19 -3.36 7.25 -5.67
C VAL A 19 -2.13 6.79 -6.43
N THR A 20 -1.11 7.64 -6.48
CA THR A 20 0.21 7.29 -6.97
C THR A 20 1.12 7.06 -5.77
N ILE A 21 1.76 5.90 -5.68
CA ILE A 21 2.66 5.52 -4.58
C ILE A 21 4.06 5.32 -5.14
N THR A 22 5.04 6.04 -4.60
CA THR A 22 6.47 5.82 -4.87
C THR A 22 7.08 5.09 -3.68
N PHE A 23 7.77 3.97 -3.94
CA PHE A 23 8.33 3.14 -2.88
C PHE A 23 9.69 3.64 -2.39
N PHE A 24 9.97 3.41 -1.10
CA PHE A 24 11.27 3.71 -0.52
C PHE A 24 12.37 2.82 -1.10
N GLY A 25 13.55 3.41 -1.29
CA GLY A 25 14.79 2.69 -1.58
C GLY A 25 15.30 1.88 -0.38
N GLY A 26 16.38 1.12 -0.58
CA GLY A 26 16.97 0.28 0.47
C GLY A 26 16.15 -0.99 0.81
N VAL A 27 15.12 -1.28 0.03
CA VAL A 27 14.33 -2.51 0.09
C VAL A 27 14.87 -3.52 -0.93
N ASP A 28 14.77 -4.80 -0.62
CA ASP A 28 15.06 -5.88 -1.56
C ASP A 28 14.19 -5.74 -2.82
N ALA A 29 14.84 -5.47 -3.97
CA ALA A 29 14.16 -5.19 -5.23
C ALA A 29 13.32 -6.38 -5.73
N THR A 30 13.63 -7.60 -5.33
CA THR A 30 12.87 -8.80 -5.73
C THR A 30 11.44 -8.78 -5.17
N LEU A 31 11.19 -8.02 -4.10
CA LEU A 31 9.85 -7.87 -3.51
C LEU A 31 8.89 -7.11 -4.44
N PHE A 32 9.39 -6.29 -5.36
CA PHE A 32 8.54 -5.57 -6.31
C PHE A 32 7.93 -6.50 -7.37
N ASN A 33 8.49 -7.68 -7.60
CA ASN A 33 7.90 -8.68 -8.50
C ASN A 33 6.50 -9.11 -8.02
N ASP A 34 6.26 -9.07 -6.71
CA ASP A 34 4.99 -9.46 -6.12
C ASP A 34 3.87 -8.43 -6.39
N LEU A 35 4.20 -7.20 -6.83
CA LEU A 35 3.22 -6.18 -7.24
C LEU A 35 2.42 -6.59 -8.48
N ALA A 36 2.99 -7.42 -9.35
CA ALA A 36 2.31 -7.96 -10.52
C ALA A 36 1.49 -9.24 -10.19
N GLY A 37 1.55 -9.71 -8.94
CA GLY A 37 0.84 -10.89 -8.49
C GLY A 37 -0.67 -10.68 -8.45
N VAL A 38 -1.42 -11.68 -8.90
CA VAL A 38 -2.88 -11.72 -8.81
C VAL A 38 -3.28 -12.67 -7.69
N ASN A 39 -4.28 -12.26 -6.89
CA ASN A 39 -4.95 -13.16 -5.96
C ASN A 39 -6.32 -13.51 -6.54
N GLY A 40 -6.56 -14.81 -6.77
CA GLY A 40 -7.80 -15.32 -7.35
C GLY A 40 -9.00 -15.23 -6.40
N GLU A 41 -8.77 -14.99 -5.11
CA GLU A 41 -9.82 -14.71 -4.15
C GLU A 41 -10.14 -13.20 -4.13
N PRO A 42 -11.44 -12.82 -4.14
CA PRO A 42 -11.84 -11.45 -3.86
C PRO A 42 -11.36 -11.02 -2.47
N PHE A 43 -11.06 -9.74 -2.34
CA PHE A 43 -10.73 -9.14 -1.06
C PHE A 43 -11.93 -9.24 -0.09
N GLY A 44 -11.75 -10.05 0.95
CA GLY A 44 -12.65 -10.08 2.10
C GLY A 44 -12.45 -8.89 3.04
N TRP A 45 -13.05 -8.95 4.22
CA TRP A 45 -12.76 -7.97 5.28
C TRP A 45 -11.25 -7.87 5.56
N PRO A 46 -10.64 -6.68 5.77
CA PRO A 46 -11.23 -5.36 6.03
C PRO A 46 -11.50 -4.49 4.78
N PHE A 47 -11.45 -5.09 3.60
CA PHE A 47 -11.61 -4.38 2.34
C PHE A 47 -13.09 -4.11 2.08
N SER A 48 -13.50 -2.86 2.27
CA SER A 48 -14.91 -2.44 2.32
C SER A 48 -15.50 -2.05 0.96
N GLY A 49 -14.72 -2.13 -0.13
CA GLY A 49 -15.12 -1.70 -1.48
C GLY A 49 -15.11 -2.84 -2.48
N ARG A 50 -16.01 -2.77 -3.47
CA ARG A 50 -15.99 -3.67 -4.62
C ARG A 50 -14.73 -3.39 -5.45
N GLU A 51 -14.00 -4.44 -5.82
CA GLU A 51 -12.90 -4.34 -6.76
C GLU A 51 -13.42 -4.12 -8.18
N ASP A 52 -12.73 -3.28 -8.95
CA ASP A 52 -13.05 -3.07 -10.37
C ASP A 52 -12.71 -4.32 -11.19
N ASN A 53 -11.61 -5.01 -10.85
CA ASN A 53 -11.21 -6.25 -11.50
C ASN A 53 -10.64 -7.28 -10.49
N PRO A 54 -11.40 -8.33 -10.15
CA PRO A 54 -10.95 -9.40 -9.26
C PRO A 54 -9.69 -10.15 -9.71
N ASN A 55 -9.38 -10.13 -11.01
CA ASN A 55 -8.26 -10.86 -11.61
C ASN A 55 -7.08 -9.94 -11.99
N ALA A 56 -7.09 -8.68 -11.56
CA ALA A 56 -5.96 -7.77 -11.73
C ALA A 56 -5.05 -7.76 -10.49
N PRO A 57 -3.77 -7.37 -10.64
CA PRO A 57 -2.91 -7.12 -9.51
C PRO A 57 -3.53 -6.07 -8.58
N LYS A 58 -3.38 -6.28 -7.27
CA LYS A 58 -4.08 -5.51 -6.24
C LYS A 58 -3.36 -5.60 -4.91
N GLY A 59 -3.74 -4.75 -3.97
CA GLY A 59 -3.16 -4.75 -2.64
C GLY A 59 -3.95 -3.94 -1.63
N GLY A 60 -3.57 -4.08 -0.36
CA GLY A 60 -4.06 -3.27 0.74
C GLY A 60 -3.16 -2.06 0.98
N ILE A 61 -3.76 -0.93 1.29
CA ILE A 61 -3.10 0.34 1.58
C ILE A 61 -3.36 0.68 3.05
N ALA A 62 -2.31 0.90 3.83
CA ALA A 62 -2.41 1.40 5.20
C ALA A 62 -1.52 2.63 5.39
N VAL A 63 -2.07 3.71 5.93
CA VAL A 63 -1.29 4.92 6.22
C VAL A 63 -0.40 4.66 7.42
N ALA A 64 0.87 5.05 7.29
CA ALA A 64 1.85 4.96 8.36
C ALA A 64 2.30 6.35 8.82
N ARG A 65 2.88 6.40 10.01
CA ARG A 65 3.62 7.58 10.48
C ARG A 65 5.00 7.65 9.82
N GLU A 66 5.70 8.75 10.04
CA GLU A 66 7.10 8.93 9.63
C GLU A 66 8.02 7.83 10.18
N SER A 67 7.69 7.27 11.35
CA SER A 67 8.38 6.12 11.95
C SER A 67 8.04 4.77 11.31
N LEU A 68 7.28 4.76 10.21
CA LEU A 68 6.75 3.58 9.51
C LEU A 68 5.79 2.69 10.33
N MET A 69 5.37 3.15 11.51
CA MET A 69 4.36 2.50 12.35
C MET A 69 2.96 2.77 11.80
N THR A 70 2.13 1.73 11.75
CA THR A 70 0.70 1.82 11.45
C THR A 70 -0.11 1.68 12.73
N TYR A 71 -1.38 2.07 12.71
CA TYR A 71 -2.28 1.87 13.86
C TYR A 71 -2.67 0.39 13.95
N ASP A 72 -3.49 -0.09 13.00
CA ASP A 72 -3.87 -1.49 12.92
C ASP A 72 -3.99 -1.93 11.44
N PRO A 73 -2.92 -2.45 10.83
CA PRO A 73 -2.95 -2.82 9.40
C PRO A 73 -3.84 -4.05 9.13
N VAL A 74 -4.31 -4.77 10.15
CA VAL A 74 -5.28 -5.86 9.99
C VAL A 74 -6.68 -5.30 9.71
N ASN A 75 -6.99 -4.14 10.27
CA ASN A 75 -8.35 -3.58 10.28
C ASN A 75 -8.47 -2.29 9.44
N ASP A 76 -7.41 -1.49 9.37
CA ASP A 76 -7.44 -0.15 8.76
C ASP A 76 -7.15 -0.17 7.26
N ARG A 77 -6.52 -1.22 6.74
CA ARG A 77 -6.11 -1.26 5.33
C ARG A 77 -7.31 -1.23 4.40
N LYS A 78 -7.21 -0.49 3.28
CA LYS A 78 -8.21 -0.48 2.20
C LYS A 78 -7.64 -0.99 0.91
N GLY A 79 -8.47 -1.73 0.17
CA GLY A 79 -8.06 -2.43 -1.04
C GLY A 79 -8.02 -1.48 -2.24
N GLY A 80 -7.26 -1.85 -3.24
CA GLY A 80 -7.28 -1.19 -4.54
C GLY A 80 -6.62 -2.02 -5.63
N ASN A 81 -7.11 -1.88 -6.86
CA ASN A 81 -6.51 -2.49 -8.03
C ASN A 81 -5.32 -1.64 -8.50
N ILE A 82 -4.19 -2.28 -8.78
CA ILE A 82 -3.03 -1.63 -9.38
C ILE A 82 -3.34 -1.42 -10.87
N LEU A 83 -3.34 -0.15 -11.29
CA LEU A 83 -3.58 0.25 -12.68
C LEU A 83 -2.30 0.18 -13.52
N CYS A 84 -1.18 0.59 -12.93
CA CYS A 84 0.13 0.49 -13.57
C CYS A 84 1.25 0.36 -12.54
N ILE A 85 2.37 -0.19 -13.02
CA ILE A 85 3.66 -0.27 -12.32
C ILE A 85 4.68 0.36 -13.26
N GLU A 86 5.31 1.44 -12.81
CA GLU A 86 6.19 2.28 -13.61
C GLU A 86 7.58 2.36 -12.96
N GLN A 87 8.61 2.49 -13.80
CA GLN A 87 9.96 2.83 -13.37
C GLN A 87 10.15 4.34 -13.54
N VAL A 88 10.53 5.01 -12.46
CA VAL A 88 10.81 6.44 -12.40
C VAL A 88 12.28 6.67 -12.05
N PRO A 89 12.86 7.85 -12.34
CA PRO A 89 14.23 8.17 -11.95
C PRO A 89 14.48 7.88 -10.47
N VAL A 90 15.61 7.23 -10.18
CA VAL A 90 16.02 6.90 -8.82
C VAL A 90 16.58 8.16 -8.17
N GLU A 91 15.85 8.67 -7.19
CA GLU A 91 16.25 9.80 -6.34
C GLU A 91 16.61 9.32 -4.92
N PRO A 92 17.33 10.11 -4.11
CA PRO A 92 17.64 9.74 -2.73
C PRO A 92 16.40 9.34 -1.93
N GLY A 93 16.38 8.10 -1.43
CA GLY A 93 15.26 7.54 -0.67
C GLY A 93 14.14 6.91 -1.52
N SER A 94 14.16 7.07 -2.85
CA SER A 94 13.25 6.38 -3.79
C SER A 94 13.87 5.06 -4.27
N SER A 95 13.03 4.05 -4.50
CA SER A 95 13.46 2.82 -5.18
C SER A 95 13.46 2.94 -6.70
N GLY A 96 12.88 4.03 -7.25
CA GLY A 96 12.55 4.13 -8.67
C GLY A 96 11.31 3.33 -9.09
N VAL A 97 10.61 2.67 -8.16
CA VAL A 97 9.38 1.92 -8.46
C VAL A 97 8.16 2.72 -7.99
N GLN A 98 7.24 2.96 -8.91
CA GLN A 98 5.99 3.67 -8.66
C GLN A 98 4.79 2.84 -9.11
N ILE A 99 3.66 2.95 -8.40
CA ILE A 99 2.39 2.34 -8.80
C ILE A 99 1.26 3.36 -8.77
N LYS A 100 0.29 3.18 -9.67
CA LYS A 100 -1.02 3.85 -9.56
C LYS A 100 -2.05 2.83 -9.10
N VAL A 101 -2.84 3.19 -8.09
CA VAL A 101 -3.83 2.29 -7.49
C VAL A 101 -5.19 2.97 -7.50
N LYS A 102 -6.18 2.32 -8.09
CA LYS A 102 -7.59 2.69 -7.96
C LYS A 102 -8.09 2.18 -6.62
N CYS A 103 -8.39 3.08 -5.70
CA CYS A 103 -8.80 2.73 -4.35
C CYS A 103 -10.26 2.29 -4.35
N GLY A 104 -10.58 1.20 -3.64
CA GLY A 104 -11.97 0.85 -3.35
C GLY A 104 -12.62 1.81 -2.33
N MET A 105 -11.79 2.53 -1.58
CA MET A 105 -12.18 3.62 -0.69
C MET A 105 -10.98 4.53 -0.44
N LEU A 106 -11.16 5.83 -0.68
CA LEU A 106 -10.16 6.84 -0.36
C LEU A 106 -10.30 7.27 1.10
N LEU A 107 -9.24 7.10 1.90
CA LEU A 107 -9.23 7.53 3.31
C LEU A 107 -8.67 8.94 3.46
N GLU A 108 -9.03 9.64 4.54
CA GLU A 108 -8.52 10.99 4.83
C GLU A 108 -6.99 11.07 4.87
N GLY A 109 -6.33 9.97 5.28
CA GLY A 109 -4.87 9.89 5.34
C GLY A 109 -4.18 9.70 3.98
N TYR A 110 -4.93 9.47 2.90
CA TYR A 110 -4.37 9.39 1.54
C TYR A 110 -4.20 10.80 1.02
N ARG A 111 -3.08 11.41 1.39
CA ARG A 111 -2.68 12.77 0.99
C ARG A 111 -1.26 12.74 0.46
N PRO A 112 -0.92 13.61 -0.51
CA PRO A 112 0.44 13.74 -1.00
C PRO A 112 1.43 13.87 0.16
N ARG A 113 2.60 13.22 0.01
CA ARG A 113 3.71 13.18 0.98
C ARG A 113 3.44 12.38 2.26
N ARG A 114 2.24 11.83 2.47
CA ARG A 114 1.99 10.92 3.59
C ARG A 114 2.63 9.57 3.33
N ILE A 115 3.12 8.96 4.41
CA ILE A 115 3.76 7.64 4.36
C ILE A 115 2.70 6.54 4.33
N VAL A 116 2.97 5.51 3.54
CA VAL A 116 2.07 4.40 3.31
C VAL A 116 2.80 3.06 3.37
N ARG A 117 2.09 2.04 3.82
CA ARG A 117 2.44 0.63 3.63
C ARG A 117 1.49 0.03 2.61
N PHE A 118 2.04 -0.47 1.51
CA PHE A 118 1.32 -1.23 0.51
C PHE A 118 1.56 -2.74 0.72
N TYR A 119 0.50 -3.51 0.77
CA TYR A 119 0.52 -4.95 0.95
C TYR A 119 0.02 -5.60 -0.34
N PRO A 120 0.90 -6.10 -1.22
CA PRO A 120 0.48 -6.90 -2.36
C PRO A 120 -0.50 -7.99 -1.93
N ALA A 121 -1.52 -8.29 -2.75
CA ALA A 121 -2.55 -9.27 -2.38
C ALA A 121 -2.03 -10.69 -2.20
N THR A 122 -0.83 -10.97 -2.71
CA THR A 122 -0.10 -12.23 -2.51
C THR A 122 0.54 -12.34 -1.12
N TRP A 123 0.57 -11.25 -0.34
CA TRP A 123 1.20 -11.22 0.96
C TRP A 123 0.17 -11.41 2.08
N LYS A 124 0.50 -12.30 3.01
CA LYS A 124 -0.22 -12.39 4.28
C LYS A 124 0.09 -11.16 5.12
N VAL A 125 -0.96 -10.56 5.70
CA VAL A 125 -0.82 -9.49 6.68
C VAL A 125 -1.07 -10.06 8.06
N GLU A 126 -0.13 -9.82 8.97
CA GLU A 126 -0.19 -10.29 10.35
C GLU A 126 -0.38 -9.13 11.31
N ALA A 127 -0.95 -9.43 12.48
CA ALA A 127 -1.07 -8.46 13.55
C ALA A 127 0.33 -7.99 13.98
N LEU A 128 0.49 -6.67 14.15
CA LEU A 128 1.73 -6.12 14.65
C LEU A 128 1.86 -6.41 16.16
N PRO A 129 3.06 -6.71 16.66
CA PRO A 129 3.36 -6.63 18.08
C PRO A 129 2.90 -5.29 18.62
N ARG A 130 2.40 -5.27 19.87
CA ARG A 130 1.80 -4.07 20.44
C ARG A 130 2.76 -2.89 20.33
N GLU A 131 4.04 -3.09 20.63
CA GLU A 131 5.12 -2.10 20.65
C GLU A 131 5.48 -1.50 19.27
N GLU A 132 5.04 -2.16 18.19
CA GLU A 132 5.22 -1.70 16.80
C GLU A 132 3.97 -1.01 16.24
N GLN A 133 2.85 -1.09 16.96
CA GLN A 133 1.66 -0.30 16.66
C GLN A 133 1.87 1.14 17.10
N PHE A 134 1.15 2.06 16.48
CA PHE A 134 1.28 3.48 16.77
C PHE A 134 1.17 3.82 18.28
N PHE A 135 0.16 3.29 19.00
CA PHE A 135 0.00 3.50 20.46
C PHE A 135 0.76 2.48 21.31
N GLY A 136 1.61 1.66 20.69
CA GLY A 136 2.34 0.59 21.36
C GLY A 136 3.34 1.00 22.41
N ARG A 137 3.80 2.25 22.33
CA ARG A 137 4.91 2.81 23.10
C ARG A 137 4.44 3.76 24.22
N GLU A 138 3.14 3.94 24.34
CA GLU A 138 2.47 4.70 25.42
C GLU A 138 1.92 3.72 26.47
#